data_AF-A0A933BZJ0-F1
#
_entry.id   AF-A0A933BZJ0-F1
#
_cell.length_a   1.000
_cell.length_b   1.000
_cell.length_c   1.000
_cell.angle_alpha   90.00
_cell.angle_beta   90.00
_cell.angle_gamma   90.00
#
_symmetry.space_group_name_H-M   'P 1'
#
loop_
_entity.id
_entity.type
_entity.pdbx_description
1 polymer ?
#
loop_
_entity_poly.entity_id
_entity_poly.type
_entity_poly.pdbx_seq_one_letter_code
_entity_poly.pdbx_strand_id
1 'polypeptide(L)'
;MKQRPVVVVFLFLYLWLVVGFFAGTVTLLGPVRWLTALVRAASWTQGRENVAVAGVIAAYLIASLALARWLLRVVLRAQRRGVRFGIPLGITVAAAVCLWAWMQPGTLARPDAGPSQRVALASGAQFVFGPYPDAERLRRLKADGFTAVISLLHPAVLPFEPKILAEERRNARAAGLALMHAPMLPWVGSNERSLAEIRRLATGAGRYYVHCYLGRDRANVVKRVLEDMGRAVAGAADLQQLRGFEERSEPFERGPLQRLERGVWLIPYPNQHELFAYLLFGSVRHVVLLLDPAFPQQRGWLSEAERLFREYAMPFTLEPLRGGDAARAAEIARRVRVLPRPVAVVAAFTDAAKDTRVARAFRAAYGVGTQ
;
A
#
# COMPACT_ATOMS: atom_id res chain seq x y z
N MET A 1 20.73 -25.37 40.89
CA MET A 1 21.35 -24.17 40.30
C MET A 1 20.29 -23.08 40.13
N LYS A 2 20.32 -21.99 40.91
CA LYS A 2 19.47 -20.81 40.65
C LYS A 2 19.95 -20.17 39.35
N GLN A 3 19.14 -20.25 38.27
CA GLN A 3 19.48 -19.52 37.05
C GLN A 3 19.37 -18.02 37.31
N ARG A 4 20.31 -17.23 36.76
CA ARG A 4 20.28 -15.77 36.91
C ARG A 4 19.00 -15.24 36.26
N PRO A 5 18.24 -14.35 36.93
CA PRO A 5 16.96 -13.84 36.42
C PRO A 5 17.09 -13.22 35.02
N VAL A 6 18.24 -12.60 34.75
CA VAL A 6 18.60 -12.05 33.43
C VAL A 6 18.54 -13.11 32.32
N VAL A 7 19.10 -14.30 32.54
CA VAL A 7 19.12 -15.39 31.54
C VAL A 7 17.71 -15.87 31.21
N VAL A 8 16.84 -15.95 32.23
CA VAL A 8 15.45 -16.36 32.06
C VAL A 8 14.68 -15.35 31.22
N VAL A 9 14.88 -14.05 31.46
CA VAL A 9 14.26 -12.97 30.67
C VAL A 9 14.75 -13.00 29.22
N PHE A 10 16.06 -13.10 28.99
CA PHE A 10 16.60 -13.19 27.62
C PHE A 10 16.07 -14.40 26.86
N LEU A 11 16.05 -15.58 27.50
CA LEU A 11 15.53 -16.79 26.87
C LEU A 11 14.03 -16.66 26.55
N PHE A 12 13.25 -16.04 27.44
CA PHE A 12 11.85 -15.76 27.20
C PHE A 12 11.63 -14.84 25.99
N LEU A 13 12.33 -13.71 25.93
CA LEU A 13 12.23 -12.76 24.83
C LEU A 13 12.66 -13.38 23.50
N TYR A 14 13.74 -14.15 23.52
CA TYR A 14 14.19 -14.90 22.36
C TYR A 14 13.13 -15.89 21.87
N LEU A 15 12.60 -16.74 22.76
CA LEU A 15 11.56 -17.70 22.42
C LEU A 15 10.31 -16.99 21.89
N TRP A 16 9.89 -15.89 22.51
CA TRP A 16 8.73 -15.13 22.05
C TRP A 16 8.95 -14.51 20.67
N LEU A 17 10.14 -14.01 20.37
CA LEU A 17 10.50 -13.50 19.05
C LEU A 17 10.40 -14.59 17.98
N VAL A 18 11.03 -15.75 18.17
CA VAL A 18 11.05 -16.83 17.15
C VAL A 18 9.70 -17.52 17.02
N VAL A 19 8.99 -17.76 18.14
CA VAL A 19 7.60 -18.26 18.14
C VAL A 19 6.70 -17.28 17.42
N GLY A 20 6.79 -15.99 17.77
CA GLY A 20 6.00 -14.92 17.18
C GLY A 20 6.23 -14.86 15.67
N PHE A 21 7.49 -14.81 15.23
CA PHE A 21 7.80 -14.75 13.81
C PHE A 21 7.24 -15.95 13.02
N PHE A 22 7.43 -17.17 13.52
CA PHE A 22 6.90 -18.39 12.90
C PHE A 22 5.37 -18.41 12.89
N ALA A 23 4.74 -18.26 14.06
CA ALA A 23 3.29 -18.29 14.19
C ALA A 23 2.61 -17.13 13.45
N GLY A 24 3.25 -15.96 13.40
CA GLY A 24 2.79 -14.80 12.65
C GLY A 24 2.80 -15.06 11.15
N THR A 25 3.86 -15.71 10.63
CA THR A 25 3.91 -16.15 9.22
C THR A 25 2.77 -17.13 8.91
N VAL A 26 2.56 -18.15 9.74
CA VAL A 26 1.45 -19.10 9.56
C VAL A 26 0.09 -18.40 9.63
N THR A 27 -0.09 -17.47 10.58
CA THR A 27 -1.32 -16.71 10.77
C THR A 27 -1.64 -15.84 9.55
N LEU A 28 -0.63 -15.17 8.98
CA LEU A 28 -0.77 -14.36 7.79
C LEU A 28 -1.11 -15.19 6.54
N LEU A 29 -0.47 -16.34 6.38
CA LEU A 29 -0.66 -17.18 5.19
C LEU A 29 -1.93 -18.05 5.24
N GLY A 30 -2.44 -18.40 6.42
CA GLY A 30 -3.65 -19.19 6.60
C GLY A 30 -4.82 -18.37 7.13
N PRO A 31 -4.98 -18.25 8.46
CA PRO A 31 -6.13 -17.62 9.11
C PRO A 31 -6.53 -16.24 8.55
N VAL A 32 -5.58 -15.31 8.41
CA VAL A 32 -5.89 -13.96 7.90
C VAL A 32 -6.35 -14.03 6.44
N ARG A 33 -5.71 -14.85 5.61
CA ARG A 33 -6.12 -15.03 4.21
C ARG A 33 -7.50 -15.67 4.08
N TRP A 34 -7.81 -16.69 4.88
CA TRP A 34 -9.11 -17.33 4.87
C TRP A 34 -10.20 -16.40 5.37
N LEU A 35 -9.93 -15.70 6.48
CA LEU A 35 -10.85 -14.71 7.03
C LEU A 35 -11.16 -13.61 6.02
N THR A 36 -10.13 -13.00 5.43
CA THR A 36 -10.32 -11.95 4.41
C THR A 36 -11.07 -12.46 3.18
N ALA A 37 -10.85 -13.70 2.75
CA ALA A 37 -11.63 -14.30 1.66
C ALA A 37 -13.12 -14.51 2.04
N LEU A 38 -13.40 -15.03 3.24
CA LEU A 38 -14.76 -15.23 3.74
C LEU A 38 -15.51 -13.92 3.93
N VAL A 39 -14.85 -12.94 4.53
CA VAL A 39 -15.39 -11.59 4.78
C VAL A 39 -15.76 -10.90 3.46
N ARG A 40 -14.93 -11.07 2.42
CA ARG A 40 -15.22 -10.57 1.07
C ARG A 40 -16.38 -11.29 0.40
N ALA A 41 -16.43 -12.63 0.50
CA ALA A 41 -17.55 -13.40 -0.03
C ALA A 41 -18.88 -12.98 0.62
N ALA A 42 -18.84 -12.60 1.90
CA ALA A 42 -19.99 -12.10 2.64
C ALA A 42 -20.27 -10.60 2.40
N SER A 43 -19.53 -9.91 1.52
CA SER A 43 -19.67 -8.48 1.24
C SER A 43 -19.65 -7.60 2.49
N TRP A 44 -18.87 -7.99 3.51
CA TRP A 44 -18.76 -7.22 4.74
C TRP A 44 -18.09 -5.87 4.45
N THR A 45 -18.43 -4.88 5.26
CA THR A 45 -17.74 -3.59 5.24
C THR A 45 -16.30 -3.79 5.74
N GLN A 46 -15.34 -3.06 5.17
CA GLN A 46 -13.94 -3.17 5.60
C GLN A 46 -13.75 -2.81 7.08
N GLY A 47 -14.60 -1.97 7.68
CA GLY A 47 -14.57 -1.74 9.12
C GLY A 47 -14.71 -3.04 9.92
N ARG A 48 -15.60 -3.95 9.51
CA ARG A 48 -15.73 -5.29 10.11
C ARG A 48 -14.57 -6.21 9.73
N GLU A 49 -14.05 -6.12 8.50
CA GLU A 49 -12.81 -6.83 8.09
C GLU A 49 -11.64 -6.44 9.01
N ASN A 50 -11.43 -5.14 9.23
CA ASN A 50 -10.38 -4.59 10.08
C ASN A 50 -10.53 -5.05 11.53
N VAL A 51 -11.74 -5.01 12.09
CA VAL A 51 -12.01 -5.51 13.44
C VAL A 51 -11.75 -7.02 13.55
N ALA A 52 -12.18 -7.80 12.55
CA ALA A 52 -11.95 -9.24 12.54
C ALA A 52 -10.45 -9.57 12.41
N VAL A 53 -9.73 -8.89 11.53
CA VAL A 53 -8.27 -9.02 11.38
C VAL A 53 -7.54 -8.57 12.65
N ALA A 54 -7.95 -7.45 13.26
CA ALA A 54 -7.40 -7.00 14.54
C ALA A 54 -7.66 -8.02 15.66
N GLY A 55 -8.84 -8.64 15.69
CA GLY A 55 -9.16 -9.75 16.60
C GLY A 55 -8.24 -10.95 16.40
N VAL A 56 -7.94 -11.33 15.15
CA VAL A 56 -6.97 -12.38 14.84
C VAL A 56 -5.56 -12.00 15.30
N ILE A 57 -5.13 -10.75 15.08
CA ILE A 57 -3.83 -10.26 15.54
C ILE A 57 -3.74 -10.29 17.07
N ALA A 58 -4.77 -9.82 17.78
CA ALA A 58 -4.81 -9.83 19.24
C ALA A 58 -4.77 -11.27 19.78
N ALA A 59 -5.57 -12.18 19.21
CA ALA A 59 -5.55 -13.60 19.55
C ALA A 59 -4.17 -14.22 19.30
N TYR A 60 -3.52 -13.88 18.19
CA TYR A 60 -2.15 -14.30 17.86
C TYR A 60 -1.12 -13.79 18.89
N LEU A 61 -1.20 -12.52 19.32
CA LEU A 61 -0.28 -11.97 20.31
C LEU A 61 -0.42 -12.69 21.66
N ILE A 62 -1.66 -12.94 22.11
CA ILE A 62 -1.92 -13.69 23.34
C ILE A 62 -1.43 -15.13 23.22
N ALA A 63 -1.76 -15.81 22.11
CA ALA A 63 -1.37 -17.20 21.87
C ALA A 63 0.15 -17.37 21.78
N SER A 64 0.85 -16.48 21.06
CA SER A 64 2.31 -16.52 20.93
C SER A 64 3.00 -16.26 22.28
N LEU A 65 2.50 -15.31 23.08
CA LEU A 65 3.01 -15.04 24.42
C LEU A 65 2.80 -16.23 25.37
N ALA A 66 1.59 -16.81 25.36
CA ALA A 66 1.25 -17.98 26.17
C ALA A 66 2.11 -19.19 25.79
N LEU A 67 2.29 -19.44 24.48
CA LEU A 67 3.11 -20.52 23.97
C LEU A 67 4.58 -20.31 24.33
N ALA A 68 5.13 -19.10 24.16
CA ALA A 68 6.50 -18.79 24.56
C ALA A 68 6.73 -19.00 26.06
N ARG A 69 5.78 -18.60 26.90
CA ARG A 69 5.83 -18.81 28.36
C ARG A 69 5.74 -20.29 28.73
N TRP A 70 4.90 -21.06 28.03
CA TRP A 70 4.81 -22.51 28.20
C TRP A 70 6.12 -23.22 27.81
N LEU A 71 6.66 -22.91 26.62
CA LEU A 71 7.93 -23.46 26.15
C LEU A 71 9.09 -23.13 27.09
N LEU A 72 9.17 -21.88 27.59
CA LEU A 72 10.16 -21.50 28.59
C LEU A 72 10.07 -22.39 29.84
N ARG A 73 8.85 -22.63 30.37
CA ARG A 73 8.66 -23.51 31.54
C ARG A 73 9.12 -24.94 31.25
N VAL A 74 8.82 -25.47 30.06
CA VAL A 74 9.27 -26.81 29.64
C VAL A 74 10.79 -26.88 29.58
N VAL A 75 11.43 -25.90 28.94
CA VAL A 75 12.90 -25.83 28.80
C VAL A 75 13.59 -25.69 30.17
N LEU A 76 13.03 -24.90 31.08
CA LEU A 76 13.60 -24.70 32.42
C LEU A 76 13.43 -25.91 33.35
N ARG A 77 12.34 -26.68 33.20
CA ARG A 77 12.06 -27.88 33.99
C ARG A 77 12.72 -29.14 33.44
N ALA A 78 13.15 -29.13 32.18
CA ALA A 78 13.73 -30.28 31.53
C ALA A 78 15.11 -30.65 32.12
N GLN A 79 15.21 -31.89 32.63
CA GLN A 79 16.48 -32.48 33.06
C GLN A 79 17.31 -32.98 31.85
N ARG A 80 16.64 -33.42 30.78
CA ARG A 80 17.28 -33.94 29.57
C ARG A 80 17.84 -32.79 28.73
N ARG A 81 19.15 -32.83 28.44
CA ARG A 81 19.84 -31.85 27.57
C ARG A 81 19.16 -31.70 26.20
N GLY A 82 18.66 -32.81 25.65
CA GLY A 82 17.96 -32.82 24.36
C GLY A 82 16.73 -31.91 24.32
N VAL A 83 15.92 -31.85 25.39
CA VAL A 83 14.73 -30.97 25.42
C VAL A 83 15.15 -29.52 25.64
N ARG A 84 16.14 -29.29 26.51
CA ARG A 84 16.62 -27.95 26.88
C ARG A 84 17.20 -27.18 25.68
N PHE A 85 17.90 -27.87 24.78
CA PHE A 85 18.47 -27.26 23.58
C PHE A 85 17.64 -27.53 22.32
N GLY A 86 16.97 -28.68 22.24
CA GLY A 86 16.19 -29.07 21.06
C GLY A 86 14.97 -28.21 20.82
N ILE A 87 14.25 -27.78 21.87
CA ILE A 87 13.09 -26.89 21.70
C ILE A 87 13.50 -25.53 21.12
N PRO A 88 14.43 -24.77 21.73
CA PRO A 88 14.89 -23.50 21.16
C PRO A 88 15.45 -23.65 19.75
N LEU A 89 16.22 -24.71 19.50
CA LEU A 89 16.79 -24.98 18.18
C LEU A 89 15.69 -25.26 17.14
N GLY A 90 14.75 -26.14 17.45
CA GLY A 90 13.66 -26.52 16.54
C GLY A 90 12.80 -25.34 16.13
N ILE A 91 12.41 -24.47 17.09
CA ILE A 91 11.61 -23.29 16.76
C ILE A 91 12.41 -22.23 15.99
N THR A 92 13.71 -22.16 16.22
CA THR A 92 14.61 -21.27 15.46
C THR A 92 14.75 -21.72 14.03
N VAL A 93 14.89 -23.04 13.80
CA VAL A 93 14.88 -23.62 12.46
C VAL A 93 13.55 -23.33 11.77
N ALA A 94 12.42 -23.50 12.46
CA ALA A 94 11.10 -23.18 11.90
C ALA A 94 10.97 -21.68 11.52
N ALA A 95 11.39 -20.78 12.39
CA ALA A 95 11.43 -19.34 12.11
C ALA A 95 12.37 -19.00 10.94
N ALA A 96 13.53 -19.65 10.86
CA ALA A 96 14.48 -19.48 9.75
C ALA A 96 13.91 -19.97 8.42
N VAL A 97 13.15 -21.08 8.41
CA VAL A 97 12.44 -21.57 7.22
C VAL A 97 11.38 -20.56 6.77
N CYS A 98 10.60 -19.99 7.69
CA CYS A 98 9.66 -18.91 7.36
C CYS A 98 10.37 -17.69 6.78
N LEU A 99 11.49 -17.27 7.37
CA LEU A 99 12.27 -16.13 6.88
C LEU A 99 12.80 -16.40 5.48
N TRP A 100 13.33 -17.60 5.25
CA TRP A 100 13.77 -18.06 3.94
C TRP A 100 12.63 -18.03 2.91
N ALA A 101 11.43 -18.47 3.28
CA ALA A 101 10.26 -18.39 2.40
C ALA A 101 9.87 -16.94 2.05
N TRP A 102 9.90 -16.02 3.01
CA TRP A 102 9.69 -14.57 2.76
C TRP A 102 10.76 -13.96 1.84
N MET A 103 11.98 -14.48 1.87
CA MET A 103 13.03 -14.08 0.94
C MET A 103 12.83 -14.66 -0.48
N GLN A 104 11.89 -15.58 -0.68
CA GLN A 104 11.55 -16.21 -1.96
C GLN A 104 10.12 -15.86 -2.38
N PRO A 105 9.89 -14.66 -2.93
CA PRO A 105 8.55 -14.17 -3.27
C PRO A 105 7.74 -15.13 -4.16
N GLY A 106 8.38 -15.92 -5.03
CA GLY A 106 7.71 -16.94 -5.85
C GLY A 106 7.01 -18.05 -5.06
N THR A 107 7.43 -18.33 -3.82
CA THR A 107 6.77 -19.31 -2.94
C THR A 107 5.52 -18.75 -2.25
N LEU A 108 5.43 -17.42 -2.13
CA LEU A 108 4.32 -16.73 -1.46
C LEU A 108 3.30 -16.14 -2.44
N ALA A 109 3.75 -15.79 -3.65
CA ALA A 109 2.90 -15.36 -4.75
C ALA A 109 2.15 -16.57 -5.32
N ARG A 110 0.87 -16.39 -5.66
CA ARG A 110 0.10 -17.45 -6.34
C ARG A 110 0.72 -17.73 -7.72
N PRO A 111 0.98 -19.01 -8.08
CA PRO A 111 1.40 -19.39 -9.44
C PRO A 111 0.42 -18.91 -10.53
N ASP A 112 -0.87 -18.76 -10.17
CA ASP A 112 -1.95 -18.42 -11.11
C ASP A 112 -2.37 -16.95 -11.11
N ALA A 113 -1.64 -16.07 -10.42
CA ALA A 113 -1.84 -14.63 -10.56
C ALA A 113 -1.21 -14.17 -11.89
N GLY A 114 -1.89 -14.49 -13.00
CA GLY A 114 -1.52 -14.00 -14.33
C GLY A 114 -1.39 -12.47 -14.37
N PRO A 115 -0.78 -11.92 -15.42
CA PRO A 115 -0.63 -10.48 -15.58
C PRO A 115 -2.02 -9.84 -15.52
N SER A 116 -2.28 -9.08 -14.46
CA SER A 116 -3.63 -8.63 -14.15
C SER A 116 -4.07 -7.49 -15.05
N GLN A 117 -3.13 -6.71 -15.61
CA GLN A 117 -3.44 -5.45 -16.28
C GLN A 117 -2.43 -5.09 -17.37
N ARG A 118 -2.91 -4.45 -18.44
CA ARG A 118 -2.09 -3.98 -19.57
C ARG A 118 -2.41 -2.51 -19.89
N VAL A 119 -1.38 -1.72 -20.16
CA VAL A 119 -1.50 -0.34 -20.65
C VAL A 119 -0.73 -0.25 -21.95
N ALA A 120 -1.41 0.07 -23.05
CA ALA A 120 -0.79 0.29 -24.35
C ALA A 120 -0.80 1.78 -24.68
N LEU A 121 0.33 2.30 -25.14
CA LEU A 121 0.50 3.71 -25.49
C LEU A 121 0.56 3.88 -27.00
N ALA A 122 0.18 5.07 -27.47
CA ALA A 122 0.22 5.44 -28.89
C ALA A 122 1.64 5.39 -29.49
N SER A 123 2.68 5.50 -28.64
CA SER A 123 4.09 5.31 -29.01
C SER A 123 4.44 3.88 -29.44
N GLY A 124 3.55 2.91 -29.21
CA GLY A 124 3.81 1.49 -29.40
C GLY A 124 4.38 0.79 -28.17
N ALA A 125 4.65 1.52 -27.08
CA ALA A 125 5.02 0.92 -25.80
C ALA A 125 3.82 0.21 -25.15
N GLN A 126 4.04 -1.01 -24.64
CA GLN A 126 3.05 -1.80 -23.92
C GLN A 126 3.58 -2.18 -22.55
N PHE A 127 2.86 -1.84 -21.49
CA PHE A 127 3.20 -2.17 -20.11
C PHE A 127 2.24 -3.21 -19.57
N VAL A 128 2.79 -4.24 -18.93
CA VAL A 128 2.01 -5.32 -18.32
C VAL A 128 2.39 -5.41 -16.85
N PHE A 129 1.40 -5.42 -15.97
CA PHE A 129 1.61 -5.42 -14.52
C PHE A 129 1.37 -6.79 -13.91
N GLY A 130 2.17 -7.15 -12.91
CA GLY A 130 1.96 -8.39 -12.17
C GLY A 130 2.88 -8.57 -10.95
N PRO A 131 2.86 -9.76 -10.35
CA PRO A 131 3.72 -10.11 -9.21
C PRO A 131 5.19 -10.22 -9.63
N TYR A 132 6.07 -10.37 -8.63
CA TYR A 132 7.49 -10.65 -8.86
C TYR A 132 7.70 -11.85 -9.81
N PRO A 133 8.45 -11.68 -10.92
CA PRO A 133 8.70 -12.76 -11.88
C PRO A 133 9.90 -13.60 -11.44
N ASP A 134 9.69 -14.89 -11.20
CA ASP A 134 10.79 -15.84 -11.01
C ASP A 134 11.54 -16.15 -12.33
N ALA A 135 12.58 -16.99 -12.26
CA ALA A 135 13.39 -17.35 -13.42
C ALA A 135 12.59 -18.01 -14.56
N GLU A 136 11.56 -18.79 -14.24
CA GLU A 136 10.72 -19.42 -15.25
C GLU A 136 9.81 -18.40 -15.91
N ARG A 137 9.18 -17.54 -15.11
CA ARG A 137 8.36 -16.44 -15.58
C ARG A 137 9.15 -15.50 -16.49
N LEU A 138 10.39 -15.17 -16.14
CA LEU A 138 11.27 -14.33 -16.96
C LEU A 138 11.55 -14.97 -18.34
N ARG A 139 11.78 -16.29 -18.40
CA ARG A 139 11.92 -17.02 -19.67
C ARG A 139 10.64 -16.98 -20.50
N ARG A 140 9.48 -17.19 -19.86
CA ARG A 140 8.17 -17.08 -20.52
C ARG A 140 7.92 -15.67 -21.05
N LEU A 141 8.23 -14.63 -20.26
CA LEU A 141 8.12 -13.24 -20.70
C LEU A 141 9.00 -12.98 -21.93
N LYS A 142 10.24 -13.50 -21.97
CA LYS A 142 11.07 -13.38 -23.17
C LYS A 142 10.44 -14.08 -24.38
N ALA A 143 9.92 -15.29 -24.20
CA ALA A 143 9.23 -16.03 -25.26
C ALA A 143 7.96 -15.32 -25.76
N ASP A 144 7.24 -14.65 -24.84
CA ASP A 144 6.06 -13.85 -25.12
C ASP A 144 6.39 -12.51 -25.84
N GLY A 145 7.67 -12.24 -26.12
CA GLY A 145 8.13 -11.05 -26.84
C GLY A 145 8.31 -9.81 -25.97
N PHE A 146 8.48 -9.96 -24.65
CA PHE A 146 8.83 -8.83 -23.80
C PHE A 146 10.27 -8.35 -24.06
N THR A 147 10.42 -7.03 -24.10
CA THR A 147 11.71 -6.35 -24.30
C THR A 147 12.48 -6.24 -22.99
N ALA A 148 11.79 -5.89 -21.90
CA ALA A 148 12.41 -5.68 -20.59
C ALA A 148 11.44 -5.94 -19.43
N VAL A 149 12.01 -6.15 -18.25
CA VAL A 149 11.30 -6.13 -16.97
C VAL A 149 11.71 -4.88 -16.21
N ILE A 150 10.72 -4.21 -15.62
CA ILE A 150 10.87 -3.01 -14.81
C ILE A 150 10.61 -3.38 -13.36
N SER A 151 11.68 -3.36 -12.56
CA SER A 151 11.62 -3.66 -11.13
C SER A 151 11.47 -2.37 -10.33
N LEU A 152 10.38 -2.27 -9.58
CA LEU A 152 10.11 -1.14 -8.67
C LEU A 152 10.67 -1.36 -7.26
N LEU A 153 11.39 -2.46 -7.04
CA LEU A 153 12.04 -2.80 -5.77
C LEU A 153 13.13 -1.77 -5.42
N HIS A 154 13.28 -1.46 -4.14
CA HIS A 154 14.18 -0.44 -3.63
C HIS A 154 15.26 -1.07 -2.72
N PRO A 155 16.56 -0.77 -2.94
CA PRO A 155 17.66 -1.41 -2.22
C PRO A 155 17.69 -1.07 -0.72
N ALA A 156 17.05 0.02 -0.29
CA ALA A 156 16.93 0.35 1.13
C ALA A 156 15.89 -0.47 1.90
N VAL A 157 15.07 -1.31 1.23
CA VAL A 157 14.05 -2.13 1.91
C VAL A 157 14.68 -3.46 2.36
N LEU A 158 15.49 -3.35 3.41
CA LEU A 158 16.20 -4.47 4.02
C LEU A 158 15.26 -5.33 4.89
N PRO A 159 15.54 -6.65 5.01
CA PRO A 159 16.56 -7.43 4.30
C PRO A 159 16.05 -8.02 2.96
N PHE A 160 14.81 -7.74 2.56
CA PHE A 160 14.11 -8.52 1.55
C PHE A 160 14.49 -8.14 0.11
N GLU A 161 14.31 -6.86 -0.25
CA GLU A 161 14.37 -6.44 -1.65
C GLU A 161 15.77 -6.51 -2.28
N PRO A 162 16.89 -6.23 -1.57
CA PRO A 162 18.22 -6.29 -2.17
C PRO A 162 18.63 -7.67 -2.67
N LYS A 163 18.35 -8.74 -1.91
CA LYS A 163 18.68 -10.11 -2.32
C LYS A 163 17.86 -10.49 -3.56
N ILE A 164 16.58 -10.16 -3.53
CA ILE A 164 15.64 -10.42 -4.62
C ILE A 164 16.08 -9.70 -5.90
N LEU A 165 16.48 -8.42 -5.81
CA LEU A 165 17.03 -7.66 -6.94
C LEU A 165 18.28 -8.30 -7.53
N ALA A 166 19.18 -8.83 -6.68
CA ALA A 166 20.38 -9.50 -7.15
C ALA A 166 20.05 -10.82 -7.88
N GLU A 167 19.08 -11.59 -7.38
CA GLU A 167 18.54 -12.78 -8.04
C GLU A 167 17.87 -12.45 -9.38
N GLU A 168 16.98 -11.46 -9.38
CA GLU A 168 16.28 -10.97 -10.55
C GLU A 168 17.27 -10.55 -11.65
N ARG A 169 18.31 -9.81 -11.30
CA ARG A 169 19.35 -9.39 -12.26
C ARG A 169 20.11 -10.57 -12.87
N ARG A 170 20.37 -11.63 -12.10
CA ARG A 170 20.99 -12.86 -12.65
C ARG A 170 20.04 -13.57 -13.59
N ASN A 171 18.79 -13.75 -13.17
CA ASN A 171 17.79 -14.49 -13.94
C ASN A 171 17.39 -13.77 -15.23
N ALA A 172 17.25 -12.44 -15.20
CA ALA A 172 16.93 -11.64 -16.38
C ALA A 172 18.04 -11.72 -17.44
N ARG A 173 19.32 -11.66 -17.01
CA ARG A 173 20.47 -11.88 -17.90
C ARG A 173 20.46 -13.27 -18.50
N ALA A 174 20.22 -14.30 -17.70
CA ALA A 174 20.14 -15.68 -18.18
C ALA A 174 18.97 -15.89 -19.18
N ALA A 175 17.87 -15.16 -19.01
CA ALA A 175 16.73 -15.19 -19.93
C ALA A 175 16.91 -14.30 -21.17
N GLY A 176 18.01 -13.56 -21.30
CA GLY A 176 18.21 -12.61 -22.40
C GLY A 176 17.22 -11.44 -22.39
N LEU A 177 16.75 -11.05 -21.20
CA LEU A 177 15.78 -9.99 -20.96
C LEU A 177 16.46 -8.81 -20.26
N ALA A 178 16.22 -7.58 -20.72
CA ALA A 178 16.77 -6.41 -20.06
C ALA A 178 16.07 -6.20 -18.72
N LEU A 179 16.84 -5.96 -17.65
CA LEU A 179 16.32 -5.55 -16.35
C LEU A 179 16.50 -4.04 -16.19
N MET A 180 15.40 -3.31 -16.13
CA MET A 180 15.33 -1.88 -15.85
C MET A 180 14.98 -1.69 -14.38
N HIS A 181 15.77 -0.89 -13.68
CA HIS A 181 15.59 -0.68 -12.25
C HIS A 181 15.08 0.74 -12.00
N ALA A 182 13.83 0.86 -11.54
CA ALA A 182 13.19 2.13 -11.22
C ALA A 182 12.71 2.08 -9.75
N PRO A 183 13.65 2.15 -8.78
CA PRO A 183 13.36 1.87 -7.38
C PRO A 183 12.33 2.86 -6.82
N MET A 184 11.27 2.36 -6.19
CA MET A 184 10.27 3.22 -5.55
C MET A 184 10.12 2.84 -4.08
N LEU A 185 10.03 3.86 -3.22
CA LEU A 185 9.70 3.68 -1.81
C LEU A 185 8.17 3.64 -1.64
N PRO A 186 7.64 2.61 -0.96
CA PRO A 186 6.20 2.43 -0.83
C PRO A 186 5.50 3.48 0.05
N TRP A 187 6.23 4.31 0.80
CA TRP A 187 5.64 5.22 1.81
C TRP A 187 6.30 6.61 1.86
N VAL A 188 7.18 6.95 0.90
CA VAL A 188 7.98 8.18 0.93
C VAL A 188 8.02 8.81 -0.45
N GLY A 189 8.04 10.14 -0.49
CA GLY A 189 7.86 10.95 -1.71
C GLY A 189 9.04 11.06 -2.66
N SER A 190 10.17 10.41 -2.41
CA SER A 190 11.38 10.56 -3.24
C SER A 190 11.43 9.60 -4.42
N ASN A 191 10.40 9.60 -5.28
CA ASN A 191 10.29 8.71 -6.44
C ASN A 191 10.46 9.43 -7.79
N GLU A 192 10.85 10.71 -7.78
CA GLU A 192 10.90 11.60 -8.95
C GLU A 192 11.71 10.99 -10.09
N ARG A 193 12.92 10.50 -9.75
CA ARG A 193 13.86 9.91 -10.73
C ARG A 193 13.28 8.65 -11.37
N SER A 194 12.65 7.80 -10.57
CA SER A 194 12.04 6.56 -11.04
C SER A 194 10.85 6.85 -11.97
N LEU A 195 10.00 7.80 -11.59
CA LEU A 195 8.87 8.22 -12.44
C LEU A 195 9.35 8.89 -13.73
N ALA A 196 10.40 9.70 -13.70
CA ALA A 196 11.00 10.28 -14.91
C ALA A 196 11.52 9.20 -15.87
N GLU A 197 12.17 8.17 -15.35
CA GLU A 197 12.65 7.03 -16.15
C GLU A 197 11.48 6.24 -16.77
N ILE A 198 10.42 5.98 -16.00
CA ILE A 198 9.19 5.36 -16.53
C ILE A 198 8.60 6.19 -17.67
N ARG A 199 8.49 7.52 -17.51
CA ARG A 199 8.00 8.41 -18.58
C ARG A 199 8.88 8.35 -19.82
N ARG A 200 10.21 8.27 -19.66
CA ARG A 200 11.15 8.13 -20.78
C ARG A 200 10.95 6.80 -21.52
N LEU A 201 10.68 5.72 -20.80
CA LEU A 201 10.38 4.41 -21.43
C LEU A 201 9.04 4.43 -22.17
N ALA A 202 8.06 5.16 -21.64
CA ALA A 202 6.74 5.30 -22.24
C ALA A 202 6.75 5.99 -23.60
N THR A 203 7.74 6.84 -23.91
CA THR A 203 7.89 7.47 -25.23
C THR A 203 8.58 6.58 -26.26
N GLY A 204 9.14 5.45 -25.85
CA GLY A 204 9.77 4.48 -26.75
C GLY A 204 8.78 3.46 -27.32
N ALA A 205 9.33 2.41 -27.94
CA ALA A 205 8.59 1.23 -28.37
C ALA A 205 9.14 -0.01 -27.64
N GLY A 206 8.25 -0.94 -27.28
CA GLY A 206 8.65 -2.15 -26.58
C GLY A 206 7.56 -2.68 -25.65
N ARG A 207 7.75 -3.90 -25.17
CA ARG A 207 6.80 -4.57 -24.28
C ARG A 207 7.46 -4.81 -22.93
N TYR A 208 6.97 -4.14 -21.90
CA TYR A 208 7.58 -4.01 -20.58
C TYR A 208 6.73 -4.73 -19.54
N TYR A 209 7.35 -5.54 -18.69
CA TYR A 209 6.68 -6.13 -17.54
C TYR A 209 7.06 -5.36 -16.27
N VAL A 210 6.09 -4.72 -15.62
CA VAL A 210 6.28 -3.92 -14.41
C VAL A 210 5.84 -4.71 -13.20
N HIS A 211 6.69 -4.77 -12.18
CA HIS A 211 6.32 -5.37 -10.90
C HIS A 211 6.92 -4.60 -9.73
N CYS A 212 6.30 -4.81 -8.56
CA CYS A 212 6.95 -4.58 -7.27
C CYS A 212 6.95 -5.90 -6.50
N TYR A 213 7.18 -5.90 -5.19
CA TYR A 213 7.20 -7.13 -4.39
C TYR A 213 5.90 -7.95 -4.55
N LEU A 214 4.73 -7.30 -4.38
CA LEU A 214 3.41 -7.93 -4.55
C LEU A 214 2.62 -7.41 -5.78
N GLY A 215 3.18 -6.48 -6.56
CA GLY A 215 2.52 -5.91 -7.74
C GLY A 215 1.33 -4.98 -7.44
N ARG A 216 1.27 -4.31 -6.27
CA ARG A 216 0.13 -3.48 -5.84
C ARG A 216 0.47 -1.99 -5.80
N ASP A 217 0.90 -1.48 -4.65
CA ASP A 217 0.96 -0.03 -4.36
C ASP A 217 1.80 0.76 -5.37
N ARG A 218 3.09 0.41 -5.49
CA ARG A 218 4.03 1.08 -6.41
C ARG A 218 3.66 0.90 -7.89
N ALA A 219 3.12 -0.27 -8.24
CA ALA A 219 2.71 -0.58 -9.61
C ALA A 219 1.51 0.28 -10.06
N ASN A 220 0.57 0.56 -9.16
CA ASN A 220 -0.59 1.40 -9.43
C ASN A 220 -0.22 2.86 -9.73
N VAL A 221 0.82 3.39 -9.08
CA VAL A 221 1.36 4.72 -9.39
C VAL A 221 1.86 4.77 -10.82
N VAL A 222 2.71 3.81 -11.17
CA VAL A 222 3.29 3.71 -12.51
C VAL A 222 2.18 3.58 -13.55
N LYS A 223 1.16 2.76 -13.27
CA LYS A 223 -0.03 2.64 -14.10
C LYS A 223 -0.71 4.00 -14.32
N ARG A 224 -1.03 4.74 -13.25
CA ARG A 224 -1.70 6.05 -13.38
C ARG A 224 -0.87 7.04 -14.22
N VAL A 225 0.44 7.08 -13.97
CA VAL A 225 1.36 7.93 -14.75
C VAL A 225 1.36 7.55 -16.23
N LEU A 226 1.33 6.26 -16.56
CA LEU A 226 1.27 5.79 -17.95
C LEU A 226 -0.09 6.05 -18.59
N GLU A 227 -1.20 5.88 -17.86
CA GLU A 227 -2.55 6.19 -18.34
C GLU A 227 -2.72 7.67 -18.66
N ASP A 228 -2.18 8.56 -17.82
CA ASP A 228 -2.16 10.00 -18.05
C ASP A 228 -1.38 10.37 -19.33
N MET A 229 -0.26 9.70 -19.58
CA MET A 229 0.51 9.87 -20.83
C MET A 229 -0.20 9.33 -22.07
N GLY A 230 -0.98 8.25 -21.92
CA GLY A 230 -1.65 7.55 -23.02
C GLY A 230 -3.05 8.09 -23.39
N ARG A 231 -3.63 8.93 -22.54
CA ARG A 231 -4.94 9.62 -22.65
C ARG A 231 -6.20 8.86 -23.11
N ALA A 232 -6.16 7.56 -23.43
CA ALA A 232 -7.23 6.56 -23.24
C ALA A 232 -6.92 5.27 -24.02
N VAL A 233 -6.59 4.15 -23.33
CA VAL A 233 -6.96 2.80 -23.78
C VAL A 233 -7.09 1.86 -22.57
N ALA A 234 -8.30 1.28 -22.45
CA ALA A 234 -8.72 0.09 -21.72
C ALA A 234 -8.93 0.11 -20.19
N GLY A 235 -10.23 0.08 -19.82
CA GLY A 235 -10.72 -0.82 -18.76
C GLY A 235 -10.92 -0.20 -17.38
N ALA A 236 -12.00 0.55 -17.21
CA ALA A 236 -12.46 1.15 -15.95
C ALA A 236 -12.87 0.15 -14.84
N ALA A 237 -12.57 -1.15 -14.96
CA ALA A 237 -13.14 -2.19 -14.10
C ALA A 237 -12.17 -2.81 -13.07
N ASP A 238 -10.85 -2.74 -13.24
CA ASP A 238 -9.96 -3.68 -12.53
C ASP A 238 -8.91 -3.06 -11.62
N LEU A 239 -9.22 -1.98 -10.91
CA LEU A 239 -8.37 -1.52 -9.79
C LEU A 239 -8.55 -2.47 -8.59
N GLN A 240 -7.77 -3.56 -8.53
CA GLN A 240 -7.75 -4.44 -7.36
C GLN A 240 -7.34 -3.67 -6.09
N GLN A 241 -8.20 -3.72 -5.07
CA GLN A 241 -7.98 -3.31 -3.67
C GLN A 241 -7.07 -2.08 -3.46
N LEU A 242 -7.42 -0.97 -4.10
CA LEU A 242 -6.92 0.33 -3.67
C LEU A 242 -7.55 0.70 -2.33
N ARG A 243 -6.79 1.29 -1.40
CA ARG A 243 -7.36 1.84 -0.16
C ARG A 243 -8.33 2.95 -0.56
N GLY A 244 -9.62 2.74 -0.32
CA GLY A 244 -10.66 3.76 -0.44
C GLY A 244 -10.89 4.48 0.88
N PHE A 245 -11.67 5.55 0.85
CA PHE A 245 -12.11 6.23 2.07
C PHE A 245 -13.28 5.54 2.74
N GLU A 246 -14.03 4.73 1.98
CA GLU A 246 -15.16 3.89 2.42
C GLU A 246 -14.79 3.01 3.63
N GLU A 247 -13.50 2.70 3.75
CA GLU A 247 -12.95 1.63 4.56
C GLU A 247 -12.14 2.14 5.77
N ARG A 248 -11.96 3.45 5.87
CA ARG A 248 -11.12 4.07 6.90
C ARG A 248 -11.93 4.27 8.18
N SER A 249 -11.50 3.64 9.27
CA SER A 249 -12.11 3.77 10.61
C SER A 249 -11.51 4.88 11.46
N GLU A 250 -10.25 5.22 11.21
CA GLU A 250 -9.54 6.26 11.99
C GLU A 250 -9.74 7.64 11.34
N PRO A 251 -9.95 8.71 12.13
CA PRO A 251 -9.96 10.05 11.57
C PRO A 251 -8.59 10.37 10.95
N PHE A 252 -8.56 11.37 10.06
CA PHE A 252 -7.29 11.95 9.67
C PHE A 252 -6.72 12.73 10.86
N GLU A 253 -5.40 12.94 10.88
CA GLU A 253 -4.73 13.73 11.92
C GLU A 253 -5.38 15.13 12.09
N ARG A 254 -5.91 15.69 11.00
CA ARG A 254 -6.52 17.03 10.95
C ARG A 254 -8.05 17.03 10.97
N GLY A 255 -8.66 15.88 11.26
CA GLY A 255 -10.09 15.77 11.51
C GLY A 255 -10.77 14.55 10.87
N PRO A 256 -12.07 14.37 11.12
CA PRO A 256 -12.82 13.25 10.57
C PRO A 256 -13.03 13.39 9.07
N LEU A 257 -13.02 12.26 8.37
CA LEU A 257 -13.53 12.18 6.99
C LEU A 257 -15.06 12.23 7.00
N GLN A 258 -15.66 12.88 6.02
CA GLN A 258 -17.11 13.02 5.90
C GLN A 258 -17.55 12.53 4.53
N ARG A 259 -18.47 11.55 4.51
CA ARG A 259 -19.06 11.08 3.26
C ARG A 259 -20.10 12.09 2.81
N LEU A 260 -19.90 12.70 1.64
CA LEU A 260 -20.88 13.61 1.05
C LEU A 260 -21.89 12.85 0.20
N GLU A 261 -21.40 11.88 -0.57
CA GLU A 261 -22.20 10.99 -1.43
C GLU A 261 -21.41 9.69 -1.65
N ARG A 262 -22.03 8.69 -2.28
CA ARG A 262 -21.31 7.48 -2.72
C ARG A 262 -20.17 7.87 -3.68
N GLY A 263 -18.93 7.63 -3.24
CA GLY A 263 -17.71 7.94 -3.98
C GLY A 263 -17.31 9.42 -3.93
N VAL A 264 -17.89 10.24 -3.05
CA VAL A 264 -17.48 11.65 -2.84
C VAL A 264 -17.25 11.89 -1.36
N TRP A 265 -16.04 12.30 -1.02
CA TRP A 265 -15.56 12.41 0.35
C TRP A 265 -15.02 13.80 0.61
N LEU A 266 -15.42 14.41 1.73
CA LEU A 266 -14.78 15.61 2.28
C LEU A 266 -13.79 15.18 3.35
N ILE A 267 -12.51 15.49 3.14
CA ILE A 267 -11.42 15.13 4.05
C ILE A 267 -10.66 16.40 4.47
N PRO A 268 -10.01 16.40 5.64
CA PRO A 268 -9.06 17.46 5.97
C PRO A 268 -7.76 17.27 5.19
N TYR A 269 -6.89 18.29 5.20
CA TYR A 269 -5.60 18.19 4.52
C TYR A 269 -4.76 17.09 5.19
N PRO A 270 -4.36 16.04 4.46
CA PRO A 270 -3.71 14.88 5.05
C PRO A 270 -2.27 15.18 5.47
N ASN A 271 -1.74 14.43 6.43
CA ASN A 271 -0.29 14.38 6.60
C ASN A 271 0.37 13.59 5.44
N GLN A 272 1.70 13.55 5.40
CA GLN A 272 2.41 12.90 4.29
C GLN A 272 2.03 11.42 4.14
N HIS A 273 1.98 10.66 5.24
CA HIS A 273 1.61 9.24 5.19
C HIS A 273 0.19 9.03 4.65
N GLU A 274 -0.76 9.85 5.09
CA GLU A 274 -2.16 9.80 4.65
C GLU A 274 -2.32 10.21 3.18
N LEU A 275 -1.57 11.22 2.74
CA LEU A 275 -1.51 11.69 1.35
C LEU A 275 -1.05 10.54 0.42
N PHE A 276 0.04 9.87 0.78
CA PHE A 276 0.54 8.73 0.01
C PHE A 276 -0.45 7.56 0.03
N ALA A 277 -0.93 7.17 1.22
CA ALA A 277 -1.74 5.96 1.35
C ALA A 277 -3.13 6.05 0.69
N TYR A 278 -3.79 7.20 0.73
CA TYR A 278 -5.20 7.32 0.32
C TYR A 278 -5.44 8.18 -0.92
N LEU A 279 -4.61 9.19 -1.16
CA LEU A 279 -4.72 9.99 -2.38
C LEU A 279 -3.82 9.38 -3.46
N LEU A 280 -2.51 9.41 -3.26
CA LEU A 280 -1.57 9.05 -4.32
C LEU A 280 -1.59 7.55 -4.64
N PHE A 281 -1.68 6.66 -3.65
CA PHE A 281 -1.71 5.21 -3.86
C PHE A 281 -3.10 4.60 -3.68
N GLY A 282 -4.10 5.44 -3.36
CA GLY A 282 -5.48 5.01 -3.12
C GLY A 282 -6.38 5.05 -4.36
N SER A 283 -7.68 4.87 -4.13
CA SER A 283 -8.70 4.72 -5.19
C SER A 283 -9.15 6.03 -5.83
N VAL A 284 -8.70 7.17 -5.29
CA VAL A 284 -9.14 8.50 -5.71
C VAL A 284 -8.76 8.76 -7.16
N ARG A 285 -9.73 9.24 -7.93
CA ARG A 285 -9.57 9.62 -9.34
C ARG A 285 -9.44 11.12 -9.54
N HIS A 286 -9.95 11.91 -8.61
CA HIS A 286 -9.83 13.37 -8.66
C HIS A 286 -9.77 13.98 -7.27
N VAL A 287 -8.92 14.99 -7.11
CA VAL A 287 -8.76 15.75 -5.85
C VAL A 287 -9.18 17.20 -6.05
N VAL A 288 -10.07 17.72 -5.21
CA VAL A 288 -10.47 19.13 -5.23
C VAL A 288 -9.92 19.81 -3.98
N LEU A 289 -8.98 20.74 -4.13
CA LEU A 289 -8.36 21.45 -3.01
C LEU A 289 -9.12 22.75 -2.72
N LEU A 290 -9.73 22.84 -1.53
CA LEU A 290 -10.46 24.01 -1.04
C LEU A 290 -9.61 24.98 -0.21
N LEU A 291 -8.28 24.88 -0.33
CA LEU A 291 -7.35 25.63 0.51
C LEU A 291 -7.29 27.10 0.08
N ASP A 292 -7.26 28.02 1.04
CA ASP A 292 -7.16 29.46 0.80
C ASP A 292 -5.69 29.92 0.84
N PRO A 293 -5.12 30.38 -0.29
CA PRO A 293 -3.72 30.81 -0.38
C PRO A 293 -3.40 32.08 0.42
N ALA A 294 -4.42 32.79 0.92
CA ALA A 294 -4.24 33.92 1.83
C ALA A 294 -3.63 33.49 3.16
N PHE A 295 -3.84 32.24 3.60
CA PHE A 295 -3.25 31.70 4.83
C PHE A 295 -1.86 31.09 4.55
N PRO A 296 -0.77 31.56 5.20
CA PRO A 296 0.59 31.07 4.92
C PRO A 296 0.77 29.55 5.06
N GLN A 297 0.14 28.95 6.07
CA GLN A 297 0.18 27.49 6.26
C GLN A 297 -0.46 26.73 5.08
N GLN A 298 -1.63 27.19 4.64
CA GLN A 298 -2.36 26.56 3.53
C GLN A 298 -1.65 26.78 2.19
N ARG A 299 -0.94 27.90 2.03
CA ARG A 299 -0.09 28.15 0.86
C ARG A 299 1.04 27.13 0.74
N GLY A 300 1.69 26.77 1.85
CA GLY A 300 2.71 25.72 1.87
C GLY A 300 2.14 24.34 1.51
N TRP A 301 0.92 24.04 1.97
CA TRP A 301 0.21 22.82 1.60
C TRP A 301 -0.21 22.78 0.13
N LEU A 302 -0.67 23.91 -0.41
CA LEU A 302 -1.00 24.03 -1.83
C LEU A 302 0.22 23.75 -2.71
N SER A 303 1.37 24.38 -2.42
CA SER A 303 2.58 24.17 -3.22
C SER A 303 3.10 22.73 -3.13
N GLU A 304 3.03 22.12 -1.95
CA GLU A 304 3.35 20.70 -1.75
C GLU A 304 2.41 19.79 -2.55
N ALA A 305 1.09 19.98 -2.42
CA ALA A 305 0.09 19.17 -3.07
C ALA A 305 0.14 19.31 -4.60
N GLU A 306 0.32 20.52 -5.13
CA GLU A 306 0.50 20.74 -6.56
C GLU A 306 1.72 20.00 -7.11
N ARG A 307 2.86 20.10 -6.41
CA ARG A 307 4.08 19.41 -6.81
C ARG A 307 3.85 17.91 -6.86
N LEU A 308 3.32 17.33 -5.78
CA LEU A 308 3.10 15.89 -5.67
C LEU A 308 2.01 15.39 -6.63
N PHE A 309 0.89 16.09 -6.79
CA PHE A 309 -0.17 15.66 -7.69
C PHE A 309 0.28 15.69 -9.15
N ARG A 310 1.06 16.69 -9.58
CA ARG A 310 1.68 16.70 -10.90
C ARG A 310 2.70 15.57 -11.05
N GLU A 311 3.55 15.38 -10.05
CA GLU A 311 4.59 14.36 -10.08
C GLU A 311 4.00 12.93 -10.19
N TYR A 312 2.91 12.64 -9.49
CA TYR A 312 2.26 11.32 -9.45
C TYR A 312 1.07 11.20 -10.41
N ALA A 313 0.89 12.18 -11.31
CA ALA A 313 -0.22 12.26 -12.27
C ALA A 313 -1.60 12.04 -11.60
N MET A 314 -1.79 12.60 -10.40
CA MET A 314 -3.09 12.63 -9.75
C MET A 314 -3.91 13.79 -10.31
N PRO A 315 -5.08 13.56 -10.94
CA PRO A 315 -5.92 14.65 -11.40
C PRO A 315 -6.42 15.50 -10.22
N PHE A 316 -6.27 16.82 -10.33
CA PHE A 316 -6.70 17.72 -9.28
C PHE A 316 -7.17 19.08 -9.82
N THR A 317 -8.00 19.77 -9.04
CA THR A 317 -8.43 21.15 -9.28
C THR A 317 -8.24 21.99 -8.02
N LEU A 318 -7.74 23.21 -8.20
CA LEU A 318 -7.62 24.21 -7.14
C LEU A 318 -8.89 25.05 -7.12
N GLU A 319 -9.65 24.98 -6.04
CA GLU A 319 -10.91 25.71 -5.87
C GLU A 319 -10.89 26.44 -4.51
N PRO A 320 -10.07 27.50 -4.35
CA PRO A 320 -9.96 28.21 -3.08
C PRO A 320 -11.33 28.63 -2.58
N LEU A 321 -11.63 28.32 -1.32
CA LEU A 321 -12.91 28.64 -0.69
C LEU A 321 -12.67 29.31 0.66
N ARG A 322 -13.29 30.47 0.86
CA ARG A 322 -13.29 31.19 2.13
C ARG A 322 -14.50 30.79 2.97
N GLY A 323 -14.31 30.76 4.28
CA GLY A 323 -15.41 30.56 5.22
C GLY A 323 -16.47 31.65 5.05
N GLY A 324 -17.72 31.24 4.79
CA GLY A 324 -18.86 32.15 4.62
C GLY A 324 -19.25 32.46 3.17
N ASP A 325 -18.46 32.04 2.17
CA ASP A 325 -18.81 32.24 0.76
C ASP A 325 -19.72 31.10 0.25
N ALA A 326 -21.01 31.22 0.56
CA ALA A 326 -22.02 30.22 0.19
C ALA A 326 -22.22 30.10 -1.32
N ALA A 327 -22.12 31.21 -2.06
CA ALA A 327 -22.30 31.23 -3.51
C ALA A 327 -21.18 30.45 -4.20
N ARG A 328 -19.92 30.69 -3.82
CA ARG A 328 -18.78 29.95 -4.34
C ARG A 328 -18.80 28.49 -3.92
N ALA A 329 -19.16 28.19 -2.67
CA ALA A 329 -19.31 26.82 -2.19
C ALA A 329 -20.33 26.02 -3.04
N ALA A 330 -21.46 26.63 -3.40
CA ALA A 330 -22.49 26.01 -4.26
C ALA A 330 -21.99 25.79 -5.69
N GLU A 331 -21.22 26.72 -6.23
CA GLU A 331 -20.58 26.56 -7.55
C GLU A 331 -19.61 25.38 -7.56
N ILE A 332 -18.70 25.30 -6.58
CA ILE A 332 -17.74 24.20 -6.47
C ILE A 332 -18.47 22.87 -6.26
N ALA A 333 -19.51 22.84 -5.42
CA ALA A 333 -20.29 21.63 -5.18
C ALA A 333 -20.95 21.09 -6.47
N ARG A 334 -21.46 21.98 -7.33
CA ARG A 334 -22.00 21.58 -8.66
C ARG A 334 -20.91 20.96 -9.55
N ARG A 335 -19.69 21.54 -9.56
CA ARG A 335 -18.56 20.98 -10.32
C ARG A 335 -18.14 19.62 -9.80
N VAL A 336 -18.05 19.44 -8.48
CA VAL A 336 -17.64 18.18 -7.86
C VAL A 336 -18.55 17.02 -8.26
N ARG A 337 -19.86 17.27 -8.42
CA ARG A 337 -20.85 16.23 -8.79
C ARG A 337 -20.61 15.60 -10.16
N VAL A 338 -19.98 16.31 -11.09
CA VAL A 338 -19.72 15.83 -12.46
C VAL A 338 -18.30 15.28 -12.65
N LEU A 339 -17.45 15.31 -11.62
CA LEU A 339 -16.08 14.80 -11.70
C LEU A 339 -16.03 13.26 -11.69
N PRO A 340 -14.97 12.66 -12.28
CA PRO A 340 -14.77 11.21 -12.22
C PRO A 340 -14.63 10.69 -10.79
N ARG A 341 -15.49 9.77 -10.37
CA ARG A 341 -15.49 9.16 -9.02
C ARG A 341 -14.50 7.99 -8.91
N PRO A 342 -13.89 7.74 -7.73
CA PRO A 342 -14.07 8.46 -6.46
C PRO A 342 -13.38 9.84 -6.41
N VAL A 343 -14.02 10.82 -5.78
CA VAL A 343 -13.52 12.20 -5.62
C VAL A 343 -13.20 12.48 -4.15
N ALA A 344 -12.03 13.08 -3.90
CA ALA A 344 -11.64 13.63 -2.61
C ALA A 344 -11.72 15.16 -2.64
N VAL A 345 -12.59 15.75 -1.84
CA VAL A 345 -12.62 17.19 -1.58
C VAL A 345 -11.82 17.45 -0.32
N VAL A 346 -10.79 18.29 -0.40
CA VAL A 346 -9.83 18.52 0.68
C VAL A 346 -10.01 19.93 1.23
N ALA A 347 -10.42 20.03 2.48
CA ALA A 347 -10.42 21.28 3.24
C ALA A 347 -9.20 21.31 4.19
N ALA A 348 -8.84 22.49 4.73
CA ALA A 348 -7.73 22.59 5.68
C ALA A 348 -7.97 21.71 6.94
N PHE A 349 -9.17 21.82 7.51
CA PHE A 349 -9.60 21.07 8.70
C PHE A 349 -11.06 20.65 8.57
N THR A 350 -11.39 19.51 9.17
CA THR A 350 -12.76 19.03 9.34
C THR A 350 -13.12 18.78 10.81
N ASP A 351 -12.16 18.96 11.72
CA ASP A 351 -12.32 18.86 13.17
C ASP A 351 -12.89 20.16 13.75
N ALA A 352 -14.00 20.06 14.48
CA ALA A 352 -14.68 21.19 15.11
C ALA A 352 -13.79 21.99 16.08
N ALA A 353 -12.71 21.39 16.62
CA ALA A 353 -11.74 22.09 17.45
C ALA A 353 -10.85 23.10 16.67
N LYS A 354 -10.91 23.09 15.33
CA LYS A 354 -10.11 23.94 14.44
C LYS A 354 -11.02 24.75 13.50
N ASP A 355 -10.43 25.60 12.65
CA ASP A 355 -11.21 26.39 11.68
C ASP A 355 -11.84 25.51 10.59
N THR A 356 -13.10 25.12 10.82
CA THR A 356 -13.92 24.30 9.92
C THR A 356 -14.86 25.11 9.04
N ARG A 357 -14.74 26.44 9.00
CA ARG A 357 -15.70 27.28 8.28
C ARG A 357 -15.82 26.90 6.80
N VAL A 358 -14.70 26.58 6.17
CA VAL A 358 -14.64 26.10 4.77
C VAL A 358 -15.34 24.75 4.60
N ALA A 359 -15.01 23.76 5.45
CA ALA A 359 -15.60 22.43 5.40
C ALA A 359 -17.13 22.48 5.64
N ARG A 360 -17.59 23.29 6.60
CA ARG A 360 -19.02 23.49 6.88
C ARG A 360 -19.75 24.18 5.73
N ALA A 361 -19.18 25.26 5.18
CA ALA A 361 -19.75 25.96 4.04
C ALA A 361 -19.90 25.04 2.82
N PHE A 362 -18.86 24.24 2.51
CA PHE A 362 -18.91 23.29 1.42
C PHE A 362 -19.92 22.16 1.66
N ARG A 363 -19.96 21.58 2.86
CA ARG A 363 -20.92 20.51 3.21
C ARG A 363 -22.37 21.00 3.07
N ALA A 364 -22.66 22.20 3.59
CA ALA A 364 -23.98 22.81 3.48
C ALA A 364 -24.37 23.02 2.01
N ALA A 365 -23.46 23.57 1.21
CA ALA A 365 -23.67 23.81 -0.22
C ALA A 365 -23.80 22.52 -1.04
N TYR A 366 -23.14 21.42 -0.63
CA TYR A 366 -23.29 20.12 -1.28
C TYR A 366 -24.67 19.50 -1.01
N GLY A 367 -25.41 19.95 0.00
CA GLY A 367 -26.75 19.45 0.33
C GLY A 367 -26.76 18.24 1.26
N VAL A 368 -25.69 18.07 2.06
CA VAL A 368 -25.65 17.04 3.09
C VAL A 368 -26.18 17.66 4.38
N GLY A 369 -27.40 17.30 4.76
CA GLY A 369 -27.98 17.72 6.03
C GLY A 369 -27.05 17.44 7.21
N THR A 370 -27.14 18.27 8.25
CA THR A 370 -26.53 17.99 9.55
C THR A 370 -27.19 16.74 10.14
N GLN A 371 -26.65 15.56 9.82
CA GLN A 371 -26.75 14.41 10.71
C GLN A 371 -25.90 14.66 11.94
#